data_AF-Q5C3T6-F1
#
_entry.id   AF-Q5C3T6-F1
#
_cell.length_a   1.000
_cell.length_b   1.000
_cell.length_c   1.000
_cell.angle_alpha   90.00
_cell.angle_beta   90.00
_cell.angle_gamma   90.00
#
_symmetry.space_group_name_H-M   'P 1'
#
loop_
_entity.id
_entity.type
_entity.pdbx_description
1 polymer ?
#
loop_
_entity_poly.entity_id
_entity_poly.type
_entity_poly.pdbx_seq_one_letter_code
_entity_poly.pdbx_strand_id
1 'polypeptide(L)'
;ITYRSWLPIVLGNDGMKLLGTYDGYDDQINPTISNEFATAAMRFGHTMVPPVVFRLNENWETIDQGHLLLHQAFFAPDRLLKDGGMDPILRGLLFNGIRDRTRSPSLNSELTERLFAMAHELALDLAALNVQRGRDHGLPGYTEYA
;
A
#
# COMPACT_ATOMS: atom_id res chain seq x y z
N ILE A 1 4.16 -13.32 -10.64
CA ILE A 1 4.42 -11.92 -10.24
C ILE A 1 4.92 -11.86 -8.80
N THR A 2 4.13 -12.27 -7.79
CA THR A 2 4.49 -12.17 -6.37
C THR A 2 5.84 -12.82 -6.00
N TYR A 3 5.98 -14.13 -6.15
CA TYR A 3 7.19 -14.85 -5.71
C TYR A 3 8.45 -14.57 -6.54
N ARG A 4 8.29 -14.30 -7.84
CA ARG A 4 9.41 -14.12 -8.77
C ARG A 4 9.88 -12.67 -8.89
N SER A 5 8.96 -11.71 -8.80
CA SER A 5 9.25 -10.30 -9.13
C SER A 5 9.14 -9.39 -7.92
N TRP A 6 8.14 -9.60 -7.05
CA TRP A 6 7.85 -8.68 -5.95
C TRP A 6 8.60 -9.06 -4.66
N LEU A 7 8.51 -10.32 -4.21
CA LEU A 7 9.16 -10.77 -2.98
C LEU A 7 10.68 -10.54 -2.96
N PRO A 8 11.45 -10.78 -4.05
CA PRO A 8 12.88 -10.50 -4.04
C PRO A 8 13.22 -9.03 -3.78
N ILE A 9 12.38 -8.10 -4.23
CA ILE A 9 12.56 -6.65 -4.03
C ILE A 9 12.20 -6.26 -2.59
N VAL A 10 11.14 -6.87 -2.03
CA VAL A 10 10.63 -6.54 -0.69
C VAL A 10 11.46 -7.18 0.43
N LEU A 11 11.79 -8.46 0.29
CA LEU A 11 12.48 -9.26 1.30
C LEU A 11 14.01 -9.14 1.19
N GLY A 12 14.51 -8.75 0.02
CA GLY A 12 15.94 -8.74 -0.27
C GLY A 12 16.57 -10.14 -0.24
N ASN A 13 17.90 -10.20 -0.36
CA ASN A 13 18.62 -11.47 -0.44
C ASN A 13 18.43 -12.33 0.82
N ASP A 14 18.45 -11.73 2.01
CA ASP A 14 18.38 -12.51 3.25
C ASP A 14 16.97 -13.04 3.51
N GLY A 15 15.94 -12.24 3.26
CA GLY A 15 14.56 -12.74 3.36
C GLY A 15 14.23 -13.79 2.30
N MET A 16 14.81 -13.71 1.10
CA MET A 16 14.67 -14.77 0.08
C MET A 16 15.43 -16.06 0.47
N LYS A 17 16.59 -15.96 1.14
CA LYS A 17 17.27 -17.13 1.72
C LYS A 17 16.41 -17.79 2.80
N LEU A 18 15.76 -17.00 3.66
CA LEU A 18 14.82 -17.51 4.66
C LEU A 18 13.59 -18.18 4.03
N LEU A 19 13.04 -17.62 2.95
CA LEU A 19 11.91 -18.20 2.23
C LEU A 19 12.27 -19.55 1.58
N GLY A 20 13.51 -19.70 1.15
CA GLY A 20 14.00 -20.93 0.52
C GLY A 20 13.45 -21.16 -0.89
N THR A 21 13.75 -22.33 -1.44
CA THR A 21 13.22 -22.79 -2.73
C THR A 21 12.00 -23.67 -2.50
N TYR A 22 11.01 -23.56 -3.37
CA TYR A 22 9.88 -24.49 -3.37
C TYR A 22 10.35 -25.91 -3.67
N ASP A 23 10.06 -26.83 -2.76
CA ASP A 23 10.46 -28.25 -2.79
C ASP A 23 9.28 -29.21 -3.01
N GLY A 24 8.05 -28.73 -2.90
CA GLY A 24 6.84 -29.50 -3.15
C GLY A 24 5.67 -29.01 -2.32
N TYR A 25 4.52 -29.65 -2.53
CA TYR A 25 3.39 -29.47 -1.63
C TYR A 25 3.59 -30.37 -0.41
N ASP A 26 3.34 -29.84 0.78
CA ASP A 26 3.34 -30.55 2.04
C ASP A 26 2.01 -30.28 2.76
N ASP A 27 1.25 -31.33 3.04
CA ASP A 27 -0.07 -31.24 3.68
C ASP A 27 -0.01 -31.04 5.20
N GLN A 28 1.19 -31.13 5.79
CA GLN A 28 1.42 -30.86 7.20
C GLN A 28 1.67 -29.36 7.48
N ILE A 29 1.89 -28.55 6.43
CA ILE A 29 2.08 -27.10 6.56
C ILE A 29 0.74 -26.45 6.87
N ASN A 30 0.70 -25.61 7.91
CA ASN A 30 -0.44 -24.73 8.15
C ASN A 30 -0.38 -23.50 7.20
N PRO A 31 -1.30 -23.34 6.24
CA PRO A 31 -1.27 -22.24 5.28
C PRO A 31 -1.98 -20.98 5.78
N THR A 32 -2.47 -20.96 7.04
CA THR A 32 -3.21 -19.81 7.56
C THR A 32 -2.31 -18.57 7.69
N ILE A 33 -2.87 -17.40 7.38
CA ILE A 33 -2.20 -16.13 7.62
C ILE A 33 -2.20 -15.81 9.12
N SER A 34 -1.04 -15.50 9.68
CA SER A 34 -0.92 -15.12 11.08
C SER A 34 -1.58 -13.76 11.37
N ASN A 35 -2.01 -13.57 12.61
CA ASN A 35 -2.65 -12.33 13.04
C ASN A 35 -1.71 -11.12 12.87
N GLU A 36 -0.43 -11.31 13.18
CA GLU A 36 0.64 -10.33 13.04
C GLU A 36 0.83 -9.89 11.59
N PHE A 37 0.81 -10.85 10.67
CA PHE A 37 1.00 -10.56 9.25
C PHE A 37 -0.16 -9.72 8.70
N ALA A 38 -1.40 -10.14 8.97
CA ALA A 38 -2.61 -9.45 8.50
C ALA A 38 -2.81 -8.08 9.17
N THR A 39 -2.47 -7.97 10.46
CA THR A 39 -2.81 -6.80 11.27
C THR A 39 -1.72 -5.74 11.29
N ALA A 40 -0.45 -6.13 11.18
CA ALA A 40 0.68 -5.20 11.29
C ALA A 40 1.70 -5.34 10.15
N ALA A 41 2.32 -6.51 9.96
CA ALA A 41 3.53 -6.63 9.14
C ALA A 41 3.29 -6.22 7.68
N MET A 42 2.23 -6.73 7.04
CA MET A 42 1.92 -6.42 5.64
C MET A 42 1.49 -4.95 5.42
N ARG A 43 1.22 -4.20 6.50
CA ARG A 43 0.86 -2.77 6.42
C ARG A 43 2.06 -1.84 6.21
N PHE A 44 3.28 -2.38 6.09
CA PHE A 44 4.44 -1.59 5.63
C PHE A 44 4.15 -0.89 4.29
N GLY A 45 3.26 -1.46 3.47
CA GLY A 45 2.72 -0.88 2.25
C GLY A 45 2.22 0.56 2.40
N HIS A 46 1.62 0.92 3.54
CA HIS A 46 1.11 2.27 3.76
C HIS A 46 2.21 3.35 3.69
N THR A 47 3.45 3.01 4.04
CA THR A 47 4.60 3.94 3.95
C THR A 47 5.02 4.26 2.51
N MET A 48 4.59 3.44 1.55
CA MET A 48 4.95 3.51 0.14
C MET A 48 3.89 4.23 -0.71
N VAL A 49 2.77 4.63 -0.12
CA VAL A 49 1.67 5.28 -0.85
C VAL A 49 2.02 6.75 -1.10
N PRO A 50 2.02 7.22 -2.36
CA PRO A 50 2.21 8.64 -2.69
C PRO A 50 0.95 9.46 -2.31
N PRO A 51 1.10 10.76 -2.00
CA PRO A 51 -0.03 11.64 -1.73
C PRO A 51 -0.83 12.02 -2.99
N VAL A 52 -0.38 11.60 -4.17
CA VAL A 52 -0.94 11.96 -5.47
C VAL A 52 -1.14 10.71 -6.31
N VAL A 53 -2.29 10.61 -6.96
CA VAL A 53 -2.54 9.65 -8.04
C VAL A 53 -2.19 10.34 -9.36
N PHE A 54 -1.05 9.95 -9.91
CA PHE A 54 -0.55 10.46 -11.19
C PHE A 54 -1.38 9.88 -12.34
N ARG A 55 -1.68 10.73 -13.32
CA ARG A 55 -2.52 10.39 -14.47
C ARG A 55 -1.90 10.97 -15.74
N LEU A 56 -1.52 10.10 -16.67
CA LEU A 56 -0.75 10.48 -17.86
C LEU A 56 -1.45 10.07 -19.17
N ASN A 57 -1.42 10.94 -20.17
CA ASN A 57 -1.91 10.66 -21.52
C ASN A 57 -0.95 9.71 -22.27
N GLU A 58 -1.26 9.41 -23.54
CA GLU A 58 -0.45 8.55 -24.40
C GLU A 58 0.96 9.09 -24.70
N ASN A 59 1.18 10.39 -24.53
CA ASN A 59 2.48 11.06 -24.69
C ASN A 59 3.26 11.15 -23.36
N TRP A 60 2.78 10.49 -22.29
CA TRP A 60 3.36 10.54 -20.94
C TRP A 60 3.31 11.92 -20.28
N GLU A 61 2.40 12.77 -20.73
CA GLU A 61 2.13 14.10 -20.15
C GLU A 61 0.89 14.04 -19.25
N THR A 62 0.72 15.03 -18.37
CA THR A 62 -0.47 15.09 -17.51
C THR A 62 -1.74 15.24 -18.35
N ILE A 63 -2.78 14.45 -18.06
CA ILE A 63 -4.09 14.60 -18.72
C ILE A 63 -4.74 15.94 -18.38
N ASP A 64 -5.68 16.41 -19.19
CA ASP A 64 -6.37 17.69 -18.99
C ASP A 64 -7.07 17.81 -17.62
N GLN A 65 -7.57 16.69 -17.08
CA GLN A 65 -8.18 16.61 -15.75
C GLN A 65 -7.16 16.75 -14.60
N GLY A 66 -5.85 16.78 -14.90
CA GLY A 66 -4.76 16.88 -13.92
C GLY A 66 -4.46 15.58 -13.19
N HIS A 67 -3.65 15.63 -12.15
CA HIS A 67 -3.52 14.55 -11.17
C HIS A 67 -4.60 14.67 -10.07
N LEU A 68 -4.77 13.63 -9.25
CA LEU A 68 -5.64 13.69 -8.07
C LEU A 68 -4.81 13.69 -6.79
N LEU A 69 -5.23 14.48 -5.80
CA LEU A 69 -4.82 14.21 -4.42
C LEU A 69 -5.44 12.87 -3.98
N LEU A 70 -4.69 12.10 -3.20
CA LEU A 70 -5.09 10.74 -2.83
C LEU A 70 -6.48 10.69 -2.16
N HIS A 71 -6.80 11.64 -1.28
CA HIS A 71 -8.10 11.68 -0.62
C HIS A 71 -9.29 11.85 -1.58
N GLN A 72 -9.06 12.41 -2.78
CA GLN A 72 -10.06 12.59 -3.83
C GLN A 72 -10.28 11.33 -4.68
N ALA A 73 -9.38 10.34 -4.55
CA ALA A 73 -9.44 9.08 -5.28
C ALA A 73 -10.10 7.95 -4.48
N PHE A 74 -10.19 8.06 -3.15
CA PHE A 74 -10.89 7.08 -2.33
C PHE A 74 -12.38 7.02 -2.67
N PHE A 75 -12.88 5.83 -2.99
CA PHE A 75 -14.29 5.57 -3.32
C PHE A 75 -14.85 6.46 -4.45
N ALA A 76 -14.00 6.84 -5.42
CA ALA A 76 -14.38 7.72 -6.54
C ALA A 76 -14.38 6.99 -7.91
N PRO A 77 -15.27 6.00 -8.14
CA PRO A 77 -15.30 5.23 -9.39
C PRO A 77 -15.70 6.09 -10.60
N ASP A 78 -16.39 7.21 -10.39
CA ASP A 78 -16.75 8.16 -11.43
C ASP A 78 -15.52 8.77 -12.12
N ARG A 79 -14.39 8.87 -11.42
CA ARG A 79 -13.09 9.27 -11.99
C ARG A 79 -12.66 8.35 -13.12
N LEU A 80 -12.87 7.04 -12.99
CA LEU A 80 -12.56 6.09 -14.07
C LEU A 80 -13.50 6.29 -15.27
N LEU A 81 -14.78 6.56 -15.02
CA LEU A 81 -15.77 6.69 -16.08
C LEU A 81 -15.65 8.01 -16.86
N LYS A 82 -15.22 9.09 -16.18
CA LYS A 82 -15.23 10.45 -16.73
C LYS A 82 -13.84 10.99 -17.09
N ASP A 83 -12.77 10.50 -16.46
CA ASP A 83 -11.42 11.08 -16.58
C ASP A 83 -10.47 10.22 -17.43
N GLY A 84 -11.00 9.56 -18.48
CA GLY A 84 -10.19 8.85 -19.47
C GLY A 84 -9.93 7.36 -19.19
N GLY A 85 -10.71 6.72 -18.31
CA GLY A 85 -10.58 5.29 -18.05
C GLY A 85 -9.42 4.94 -17.13
N MET A 86 -8.94 3.70 -17.28
CA MET A 86 -7.85 3.15 -16.46
C MET A 86 -6.46 3.50 -17.01
N ASP A 87 -6.34 3.71 -18.33
CA ASP A 87 -5.06 3.91 -19.01
C ASP A 87 -4.21 5.04 -18.40
N PRO A 88 -4.76 6.23 -18.06
CA PRO A 88 -3.95 7.28 -17.47
C PRO A 88 -3.35 6.92 -16.11
N ILE A 89 -4.09 6.15 -15.30
CA ILE A 89 -3.65 5.70 -13.99
C ILE A 89 -2.55 4.64 -14.15
N LEU A 90 -2.70 3.71 -15.09
CA LEU A 90 -1.67 2.70 -15.37
C LEU A 90 -0.36 3.34 -15.82
N ARG A 91 -0.41 4.34 -16.72
CA ARG A 91 0.80 5.09 -17.11
C ARG A 91 1.43 5.81 -15.92
N GLY A 92 0.63 6.42 -15.05
CA GLY A 92 1.10 7.03 -13.80
C GLY A 92 1.80 6.04 -12.86
N LEU A 93 1.23 4.84 -12.69
CA LEU A 93 1.84 3.77 -11.87
C LEU A 93 3.18 3.30 -12.44
N LEU A 94 3.30 3.20 -13.77
CA LEU A 94 4.53 2.81 -14.44
C LEU A 94 5.62 3.89 -14.35
N PHE A 95 5.25 5.17 -14.43
CA PHE A 95 6.21 6.27 -14.52
C PHE A 95 6.65 6.84 -13.16
N ASN A 96 5.74 6.99 -12.20
CA ASN A 96 6.00 7.74 -10.97
C ASN A 96 6.43 6.89 -9.78
N GLY A 97 6.23 5.56 -9.82
CA GLY A 97 6.66 4.65 -8.77
C GLY A 97 5.98 4.87 -7.40
N ILE A 98 6.65 4.42 -6.34
CA ILE A 98 6.16 4.50 -4.96
C ILE A 98 6.76 5.68 -4.18
N ARG A 99 6.16 6.05 -3.06
CA ARG A 99 6.75 6.99 -2.11
C ARG A 99 8.02 6.39 -1.48
N ASP A 100 9.05 7.21 -1.39
CA ASP A 100 10.29 6.90 -0.68
C ASP A 100 10.03 6.66 0.83
N ARG A 101 10.42 5.48 1.30
CA ARG A 101 10.23 5.01 2.69
C ARG A 101 11.15 5.69 3.69
N THR A 102 12.22 6.37 3.23
CA THR A 102 13.17 7.09 4.10
C THR A 102 12.66 8.45 4.56
N ARG A 103 11.56 8.94 3.96
CA ARG A 103 10.97 10.24 4.31
C ARG A 103 10.31 10.21 5.68
N SER A 104 10.51 11.29 6.44
CA SER A 104 9.85 11.53 7.73
C SER A 104 8.83 12.69 7.61
N PRO A 105 7.59 12.53 8.09
CA PRO A 105 7.02 11.31 8.67
C PRO A 105 6.85 10.17 7.64
N SER A 106 6.88 8.91 8.09
CA SER A 106 6.81 7.73 7.21
C SER A 106 5.48 7.59 6.46
N LEU A 107 4.39 8.13 7.01
CA LEU A 107 3.09 8.26 6.33
C LEU A 107 2.89 9.70 5.90
N ASN A 108 2.28 9.89 4.74
CA ASN A 108 1.97 11.23 4.23
C ASN A 108 0.62 11.74 4.78
N SER A 109 0.39 13.05 4.75
CA SER A 109 -0.81 13.68 5.34
C SER A 109 -2.12 13.28 4.67
N GLU A 110 -2.11 12.76 3.45
CA GLU A 110 -3.32 12.24 2.81
C GLU A 110 -3.80 10.94 3.48
N LEU A 111 -2.92 10.25 4.21
CA LEU A 111 -3.24 9.07 5.00
C LEU A 111 -3.44 9.35 6.49
N THR A 112 -2.85 10.41 7.05
CA THR A 112 -2.97 10.72 8.49
C THR A 112 -4.02 11.78 8.80
N GLU A 113 -4.27 12.72 7.89
CA GLU A 113 -5.18 13.85 8.15
C GLU A 113 -6.43 13.85 7.26
N ARG A 114 -6.41 13.08 6.17
CA ARG A 114 -7.43 13.13 5.12
C ARG A 114 -7.90 11.76 4.66
N LEU A 115 -7.61 10.71 5.43
CA LEU A 115 -8.06 9.37 5.05
C LEU A 115 -9.58 9.37 4.98
N PHE A 116 -10.08 9.06 3.78
CA PHE A 116 -11.51 9.03 3.45
C PHE A 116 -12.30 10.32 3.74
N ALA A 117 -11.64 11.48 3.69
CA ALA A 117 -12.29 12.79 3.93
C ALA A 117 -13.48 13.09 3.00
N MET A 118 -13.55 12.44 1.83
CA MET A 118 -14.65 12.58 0.87
C MET A 118 -15.80 11.56 1.10
N ALA A 119 -15.60 10.55 1.94
CA ALA A 119 -16.54 9.44 2.12
C ALA A 119 -17.08 9.31 3.55
N HIS A 120 -16.50 10.02 4.52
CA HIS A 120 -16.94 10.05 5.91
C HIS A 120 -17.15 11.48 6.40
N GLU A 121 -17.95 11.65 7.46
CA GLU A 121 -18.18 12.97 8.09
C GLU A 121 -16.90 13.56 8.71
N LEU A 122 -15.99 12.70 9.16
CA LEU A 122 -14.70 13.07 9.71
C LEU A 122 -13.58 12.36 8.96
N ALA A 123 -12.51 13.09 8.68
CA ALA A 123 -11.29 12.49 8.18
C ALA A 123 -10.68 11.59 9.24
N LEU A 124 -10.13 10.45 8.80
CA LEU A 124 -9.48 9.47 9.66
C LEU A 124 -7.95 9.58 9.58
N ASP A 125 -7.28 8.96 10.56
CA ASP A 125 -5.83 8.79 10.58
C ASP A 125 -5.47 7.31 10.46
N LEU A 126 -4.88 6.92 9.33
CA LEU A 126 -4.46 5.54 9.07
C LEU A 126 -3.38 5.07 10.05
N ALA A 127 -2.49 5.95 10.50
CA ALA A 127 -1.46 5.62 11.48
C ALA A 127 -2.11 5.26 12.83
N ALA A 128 -3.01 6.12 13.30
CA ALA A 128 -3.76 5.88 14.54
C ALA A 128 -4.62 4.60 14.43
N LEU A 129 -5.28 4.36 13.29
CA LEU A 129 -6.03 3.14 13.04
C LEU A 129 -5.16 1.88 13.06
N ASN A 130 -3.93 1.93 12.53
CA ASN A 130 -3.01 0.80 12.60
C ASN A 130 -2.62 0.48 14.05
N VAL A 131 -2.29 1.50 14.85
CA VAL A 131 -1.95 1.31 16.27
C VAL A 131 -3.15 0.78 17.05
N GLN A 132 -4.32 1.37 16.86
CA GLN A 132 -5.53 0.95 17.56
C GLN A 132 -5.93 -0.47 17.17
N ARG A 133 -5.79 -0.85 15.89
CA ARG A 133 -6.09 -2.21 15.43
C ARG A 133 -5.09 -3.24 15.97
N GLY A 134 -3.82 -2.89 16.12
CA GLY A 134 -2.84 -3.76 16.77
C GLY A 134 -3.24 -4.10 18.21
N ARG A 135 -3.75 -3.12 18.96
CA ARG A 135 -4.28 -3.34 20.33
C ARG A 135 -5.54 -4.18 20.34
N ASP A 136 -6.49 -3.88 19.45
CA ASP A 136 -7.74 -4.62 19.28
C ASP A 136 -7.50 -6.11 19.01
N HIS A 137 -6.49 -6.42 18.21
CA HIS A 137 -6.10 -7.79 17.88
C HIS A 137 -5.17 -8.46 18.90
N GLY A 138 -4.86 -7.78 20.02
CA GLY A 138 -4.00 -8.32 21.07
C GLY A 138 -2.58 -8.64 20.59
N LEU A 139 -2.03 -7.87 19.66
CA LEU A 139 -0.67 -8.11 19.18
C LEU A 139 0.35 -7.90 20.32
N PRO A 140 1.31 -8.83 20.51
CA PRO A 140 2.47 -8.64 21.36
C PRO A 140 3.23 -7.33 21.13
N GLY A 141 3.96 -6.90 22.15
CA GLY A 141 4.88 -5.76 22.04
C GLY A 141 6.06 -6.06 21.13
N TYR A 142 6.73 -5.02 20.63
CA TYR A 142 7.87 -5.13 19.71
C TYR A 142 8.97 -6.10 20.22
N THR A 143 9.26 -6.09 21.52
CA THR A 143 10.33 -6.92 22.11
C THR A 143 10.08 -8.42 22.02
N GLU A 144 8.83 -8.86 21.84
CA GLU A 144 8.49 -10.27 21.65
C GLU A 144 8.82 -10.76 20.22
N TYR A 145 9.09 -9.85 19.29
CA TYR A 145 9.45 -10.16 17.90
C TYR A 145 10.92 -9.90 17.56
N ALA A 146 11.68 -9.33 18.51
CA ALA A 146 13.04 -8.85 18.30
C ALA A 146 14.11 -9.92 18.57
#